data_AF-A0A432LYG5-F1
#
_entry.id   AF-A0A432LYG5-F1
#
_cell.length_a   1.000
_cell.length_b   1.000
_cell.length_c   1.000
_cell.angle_alpha   90.00
_cell.angle_beta   90.00
_cell.angle_gamma   90.00
#
_symmetry.space_group_name_H-M   'P 1'
#
loop_
_entity.id
_entity.type
_entity.pdbx_description
1 polymer ?
#
loop_
_entity_poly.entity_id
_entity_poly.type
_entity_poly.pdbx_seq_one_letter_code
_entity_poly.pdbx_strand_id
1 'polypeptide(L)'
;MPALLFVGLLHIGSAYAKQANHVTAEHAWIRLLPGDLPAAGYVTLQNNDAKAATIAAVQTNAYTSAMIHQSTQDADGMSHMAMVDHLAIPAHAAVSLSPSGYHLMLEHASHPVKPGDSVNVTLRFADGSELPVSFLVRPANAVDTN
;
A
#
# COMPACT_ATOMS: atom_id res chain seq x y z
N MET A 1 -11.37 -7.87 -62.48
CA MET A 1 -11.79 -6.68 -61.70
C MET A 1 -12.76 -7.15 -60.62
N PRO A 2 -12.56 -6.89 -59.32
CA PRO A 2 -11.43 -7.23 -58.45
C PRO A 2 -11.79 -8.34 -57.43
N ALA A 3 -10.76 -8.98 -56.88
CA ALA A 3 -10.83 -9.94 -55.78
C ALA A 3 -11.02 -9.22 -54.44
N LEU A 4 -12.00 -9.66 -53.64
CA LEU A 4 -12.27 -9.14 -52.29
C LEU A 4 -11.50 -10.00 -51.27
N LEU A 5 -10.40 -9.46 -50.74
CA LEU A 5 -9.69 -10.00 -49.58
C LEU A 5 -10.26 -9.37 -48.31
N PHE A 6 -11.00 -10.14 -47.52
CA PHE A 6 -11.39 -9.79 -46.15
C PHE A 6 -10.17 -9.95 -45.23
N VAL A 7 -9.54 -8.85 -44.83
CA VAL A 7 -8.53 -8.85 -43.77
C VAL A 7 -9.25 -8.90 -42.43
N GLY A 8 -9.23 -10.07 -41.78
CA GLY A 8 -9.68 -10.24 -40.40
C GLY A 8 -8.71 -9.57 -39.43
N LEU A 9 -9.08 -8.40 -38.92
CA LEU A 9 -8.34 -7.70 -37.88
C LEU A 9 -8.66 -8.32 -36.52
N LEU A 10 -7.87 -9.33 -36.12
CA LEU A 10 -7.85 -9.83 -34.73
C LEU A 10 -7.38 -8.69 -33.82
N HIS A 11 -8.33 -8.07 -33.12
CA HIS A 11 -8.03 -7.22 -31.98
C HIS A 11 -7.63 -8.13 -30.82
N ILE A 12 -6.33 -8.32 -30.64
CA ILE A 12 -5.79 -8.90 -29.41
C ILE A 12 -6.01 -7.84 -28.33
N GLY A 13 -7.18 -7.87 -27.70
CA GLY A 13 -7.43 -7.13 -26.48
C GLY A 13 -6.48 -7.66 -25.43
N SER A 14 -5.33 -7.00 -25.23
CA SER A 14 -4.58 -7.17 -24.00
C SER A 14 -5.52 -6.75 -22.88
N ALA A 15 -6.08 -7.74 -22.18
CA ALA A 15 -6.60 -7.52 -20.85
C ALA A 15 -5.41 -7.03 -20.03
N TYR A 16 -5.27 -5.71 -19.90
CA TYR A 16 -4.36 -5.12 -18.94
C TYR A 16 -4.82 -5.64 -17.59
N ALA A 17 -4.08 -6.61 -17.06
CA ALA A 17 -4.30 -7.05 -15.71
C ALA A 17 -4.03 -5.85 -14.80
N LYS A 18 -4.97 -5.61 -13.90
CA LYS A 18 -4.95 -4.47 -12.98
C LYS A 18 -3.71 -4.55 -12.09
N GLN A 19 -3.11 -3.41 -11.75
CA GLN A 19 -1.91 -3.33 -10.90
C GLN A 19 -2.09 -4.11 -9.59
N ALA A 20 -3.25 -3.97 -8.94
CA ALA A 20 -3.59 -4.69 -7.72
C ALA A 20 -3.52 -6.23 -7.85
N ASN A 21 -3.76 -6.80 -9.03
CA ASN A 21 -3.74 -8.26 -9.23
C ASN A 21 -2.32 -8.84 -9.19
N HIS A 22 -1.31 -7.99 -9.38
CA HIS A 22 0.10 -8.39 -9.41
C HIS A 22 0.86 -7.98 -8.15
N VAL A 23 0.25 -7.17 -7.29
CA VAL A 23 0.85 -6.76 -6.02
C VAL A 23 0.31 -7.65 -4.91
N THR A 24 1.22 -8.33 -4.20
CA THR A 24 0.91 -9.05 -2.98
C THR A 24 1.32 -8.23 -1.77
N ALA A 25 0.53 -8.31 -0.70
CA ALA A 25 0.80 -7.65 0.57
C ALA A 25 1.09 -8.71 1.64
N GLU A 26 2.25 -8.59 2.27
CA GLU A 26 2.75 -9.54 3.26
C GLU A 26 3.14 -8.81 4.55
N HIS A 27 3.11 -9.54 5.66
CA HIS A 27 3.49 -9.00 6.97
C HIS A 27 2.77 -7.68 7.31
N ALA A 28 1.48 -7.59 7.00
CA ALA A 28 0.68 -6.39 7.28
C ALA A 28 0.31 -6.31 8.77
N TRP A 29 0.81 -5.29 9.46
CA TRP A 29 0.50 -5.05 10.87
C TRP A 29 0.45 -3.56 11.21
N ILE A 30 -0.34 -3.20 12.22
CA ILE A 30 -0.47 -1.83 12.73
C ILE A 30 0.16 -1.76 14.11
N ARG A 31 1.02 -0.78 14.32
CA ARG A 31 1.53 -0.39 15.63
C ARG A 31 0.58 0.63 16.24
N LEU A 32 -0.17 0.17 17.24
CA LEU A 32 -1.05 1.02 18.03
C LEU A 32 -0.24 1.73 19.12
N LEU A 33 -0.26 3.07 19.09
CA LEU A 33 0.30 3.90 20.16
C LEU A 33 -0.75 4.14 21.27
N PRO A 34 -0.32 4.29 22.53
CA PRO A 34 -1.24 4.58 23.62
C PRO A 34 -1.85 5.98 23.51
N GLY A 35 -3.09 6.14 23.98
CA GLY A 35 -3.84 7.40 23.94
C GLY A 35 -4.47 7.66 22.57
N ASP A 36 -4.78 8.92 22.28
CA ASP A 36 -5.35 9.38 21.00
C ASP A 36 -4.27 9.62 19.92
N LEU A 37 -3.10 9.00 20.06
CA LEU A 37 -2.00 9.16 19.11
C LEU A 37 -2.29 8.40 17.81
N PRO A 38 -1.83 8.92 16.66
CA PRO A 38 -1.93 8.22 15.38
C PRO A 38 -1.24 6.85 15.41
N ALA A 39 -1.86 5.86 14.78
CA ALA A 39 -1.26 4.54 14.62
C ALA A 39 -0.39 4.48 13.35
N ALA A 40 0.60 3.59 13.33
CA ALA A 40 1.47 3.39 12.18
C ALA A 40 1.26 1.99 11.57
N GLY A 41 0.90 1.89 10.30
CA GLY A 41 0.79 0.64 9.55
C GLY A 41 2.05 0.30 8.79
N TYR A 42 2.45 -0.97 8.86
CA TYR A 42 3.61 -1.54 8.20
C TYR A 42 3.17 -2.74 7.37
N VAL A 43 3.71 -2.86 6.17
CA VAL A 43 3.38 -3.93 5.21
C VAL A 43 4.50 -4.02 4.17
N THR A 44 4.77 -5.23 3.71
CA THR A 44 5.66 -5.45 2.57
C THR A 44 4.82 -5.69 1.33
N LEU A 45 5.03 -4.88 0.31
CA LEU A 45 4.31 -4.94 -0.95
C LEU A 45 5.24 -5.46 -2.03
N GLN A 46 4.91 -6.60 -2.63
CA GLN A 46 5.70 -7.20 -3.70
C GLN A 46 4.96 -7.10 -5.02
N ASN A 47 5.56 -6.45 -6.00
CA ASN A 47 5.04 -6.36 -7.35
C ASN A 47 5.64 -7.46 -8.23
N ASN A 48 4.79 -8.37 -8.70
CA ASN A 48 5.18 -9.49 -9.55
C ASN A 48 4.99 -9.20 -11.05
N ASP A 49 4.51 -8.00 -11.41
CA ASP A 49 4.37 -7.59 -12.81
C ASP A 49 5.69 -7.03 -13.37
N ALA A 50 5.78 -7.05 -14.71
CA ALA A 50 6.84 -6.40 -15.47
C ALA A 50 6.68 -4.87 -15.57
N LYS A 51 5.59 -4.32 -15.02
CA LYS A 51 5.32 -2.88 -14.96
C LYS A 51 5.33 -2.40 -13.53
N ALA A 52 5.71 -1.14 -13.31
CA ALA A 52 5.60 -0.53 -12.00
C ALA A 52 4.12 -0.38 -11.59
N ALA A 53 3.84 -0.68 -10.33
CA ALA A 53 2.58 -0.37 -9.68
C ALA A 53 2.71 0.96 -8.94
N THR A 54 1.64 1.74 -8.81
CA THR A 54 1.66 2.99 -8.05
C THR A 54 0.44 3.05 -7.17
N ILE A 55 0.65 3.11 -5.86
CA ILE A 55 -0.42 3.37 -4.90
C ILE A 55 -0.68 4.87 -4.91
N ALA A 56 -1.92 5.25 -5.18
CA ALA A 56 -2.35 6.63 -5.27
C ALA A 56 -3.16 7.07 -4.04
N ALA A 57 -3.73 6.13 -3.28
CA ALA A 57 -4.43 6.43 -2.04
C ALA A 57 -4.53 5.19 -1.13
N VAL A 58 -4.79 5.44 0.15
CA VAL A 58 -5.05 4.40 1.15
C VAL A 58 -6.35 4.75 1.86
N GLN A 59 -7.21 3.77 2.07
CA GLN A 59 -8.52 3.96 2.70
C GLN A 59 -8.78 2.87 3.72
N THR A 60 -9.49 3.21 4.80
CA THR A 60 -9.96 2.25 5.80
C THR A 60 -11.23 2.77 6.44
N ASN A 61 -12.06 1.86 6.95
CA ASN A 61 -13.23 2.20 7.75
C ASN A 61 -12.91 2.30 9.26
N ALA A 62 -11.73 1.85 9.69
CA ALA A 62 -11.34 1.83 11.09
C ALA A 62 -10.76 3.16 11.58
N TYR A 63 -10.27 4.00 10.67
CA TYR A 63 -9.67 5.30 10.94
C TYR A 63 -10.29 6.37 10.04
N THR A 64 -10.29 7.61 10.52
CA THR A 64 -10.87 8.75 9.79
C THR A 64 -9.98 9.16 8.62
N SER A 65 -8.66 8.97 8.73
CA SER A 65 -7.71 9.24 7.65
C SER A 65 -6.57 8.24 7.64
N ALA A 66 -6.13 7.88 6.44
CA ALA A 66 -5.01 6.98 6.20
C ALA A 66 -4.11 7.61 5.13
N MET A 67 -2.84 7.82 5.47
CA MET A 67 -1.89 8.55 4.63
C MET A 67 -0.57 7.79 4.55
N ILE A 68 0.16 7.91 3.44
CA ILE A 68 1.50 7.32 3.32
C ILE A 68 2.50 8.39 3.71
N HIS A 69 3.33 8.11 4.71
CA HIS A 69 4.40 8.99 5.15
C HIS A 69 5.74 8.33 4.88
N GLN A 70 6.74 9.12 4.53
CA GLN A 70 8.13 8.72 4.39
C GLN A 70 8.93 9.32 5.54
N SER A 71 9.56 8.44 6.30
CA SER A 71 10.60 8.79 7.25
C SER A 71 11.94 8.79 6.52
N THR A 72 12.64 9.92 6.52
CA THR A 72 14.04 10.03 6.06
C THR A 72 14.89 10.54 7.20
N GLN A 73 16.18 10.22 7.20
CA GLN A 73 17.14 10.78 8.14
C GLN A 73 18.10 11.66 7.36
N ASP A 74 18.39 12.86 7.87
CA ASP A 74 19.40 13.74 7.27
C ASP A 74 20.83 13.34 7.69
N ALA A 75 21.82 14.03 7.14
CA ALA A 75 23.23 13.79 7.43
C ALA A 75 23.62 14.06 8.89
N ASP A 76 22.80 14.84 9.62
CA ASP A 76 23.00 15.19 11.03
C ASP A 76 22.28 14.22 11.98
N GLY A 77 21.61 13.20 11.44
CA GLY A 77 20.90 12.18 12.21
C GLY A 77 19.47 12.55 12.62
N MET A 78 18.94 13.69 12.15
CA MET A 78 17.57 14.11 12.43
C MET A 78 16.59 13.39 11.51
N SER A 79 15.54 12.82 12.09
CA SER A 79 14.46 12.15 11.35
C SER A 79 13.43 13.18 10.87
N HIS A 80 13.20 13.21 9.56
CA HIS A 80 12.18 13.98 8.89
C HIS A 80 11.04 13.04 8.48
N MET A 81 9.80 13.47 8.68
CA MET A 81 8.61 12.75 8.24
C MET A 81 7.86 13.62 7.24
N ALA A 82 7.72 13.14 6.01
CA ALA A 82 7.00 13.83 4.95
C ALA A 82 5.86 12.96 4.43
N MET A 83 4.69 13.57 4.23
CA MET A 83 3.58 12.92 3.56
C MET A 83 3.91 12.69 2.08
N VAL A 84 3.48 11.55 1.55
CA VAL A 84 3.66 11.18 0.16
C VAL A 84 2.31 10.77 -0.44
N ASP A 85 1.89 11.44 -1.50
CA ASP A 85 0.61 11.16 -2.17
C ASP A 85 0.65 9.84 -2.96
N HIS A 86 1.83 9.47 -3.45
CA HIS A 86 2.02 8.34 -4.35
C HIS A 86 3.22 7.48 -3.97
N LEU A 87 3.00 6.17 -3.82
CA LEU A 87 4.07 5.19 -3.59
C LEU A 87 4.24 4.32 -4.83
N ALA A 88 5.37 4.47 -5.51
CA ALA A 88 5.73 3.62 -6.65
C ALA A 88 6.38 2.31 -6.16
N ILE A 89 5.91 1.19 -6.70
CA ILE A 89 6.46 -0.15 -6.50
C ILE A 89 7.04 -0.59 -7.85
N PRO A 90 8.37 -0.61 -8.01
CA PRO A 90 8.98 -0.97 -9.28
C PRO A 90 8.58 -2.37 -9.77
N ALA A 91 8.73 -2.62 -11.07
CA ALA A 91 8.51 -3.95 -11.64
C ALA A 91 9.43 -4.98 -10.98
N HIS A 92 8.88 -6.18 -10.69
CA HIS A 92 9.61 -7.28 -10.03
C HIS A 92 10.35 -6.89 -8.74
N ALA A 93 9.85 -5.87 -8.03
CA ALA A 93 10.47 -5.37 -6.81
C ALA A 93 9.50 -5.41 -5.63
N ALA A 94 10.06 -5.39 -4.42
CA ALA A 94 9.32 -5.24 -3.19
C ALA A 94 9.61 -3.88 -2.55
N VAL A 95 8.58 -3.27 -1.96
CA VAL A 95 8.66 -2.07 -1.14
C VAL A 95 8.14 -2.43 0.24
N SER A 96 9.00 -2.26 1.25
CA SER A 96 8.61 -2.47 2.64
C SER A 96 8.26 -1.14 3.29
N LEU A 97 7.07 -1.07 3.86
CA LEU A 97 6.69 0.01 4.75
C LEU A 97 7.17 -0.38 6.15
N SER A 98 8.21 0.29 6.62
CA SER A 98 8.90 0.05 7.89
C SER A 98 9.18 1.36 8.63
N PRO A 99 9.50 1.33 9.93
CA PRO A 99 9.70 2.54 10.75
C PRO A 99 10.76 3.51 10.22
N SER A 100 11.79 2.99 9.51
CA SER A 100 12.90 3.75 8.96
C SER A 100 12.75 4.12 7.49
N GLY A 101 11.56 3.91 6.92
CA GLY A 101 11.25 4.24 5.53
C GLY A 101 9.81 4.72 5.39
N TYR A 102 9.02 4.05 4.54
CA TYR A 102 7.61 4.40 4.38
C TYR A 102 6.75 3.79 5.48
N HIS A 103 5.69 4.46 5.90
CA HIS A 103 4.70 3.90 6.82
C HIS A 103 3.32 4.49 6.54
N LEU A 104 2.27 3.74 6.90
CA LEU A 104 0.91 4.26 6.85
C LEU A 104 0.62 5.01 8.14
N MET A 105 0.36 6.30 8.07
CA MET A 105 -0.15 7.06 9.21
C MET A 105 -1.67 6.94 9.24
N LEU A 106 -2.19 6.39 10.32
CA LEU A 106 -3.62 6.16 10.56
C LEU A 106 -4.08 7.12 11.65
N GLU A 107 -4.84 8.14 11.25
CA GLU A 107 -5.30 9.19 12.15
C GLU A 107 -6.73 8.94 12.61
N HIS A 108 -6.95 9.18 13.91
CA HIS A 108 -8.24 9.16 14.58
C HIS A 108 -9.03 7.87 14.32
N ALA A 109 -8.84 6.88 15.21
CA ALA A 109 -9.59 5.63 15.14
C ALA A 109 -11.09 5.90 15.31
N SER A 110 -11.89 5.47 14.33
CA SER A 110 -13.36 5.64 14.34
C SER A 110 -14.02 4.80 15.43
N HIS A 111 -13.36 3.74 15.88
CA HIS A 111 -13.79 2.85 16.95
C HIS A 111 -12.59 2.50 17.84
N PRO A 112 -12.81 2.06 19.10
CA PRO A 112 -11.72 1.62 19.97
C PRO A 112 -11.00 0.40 19.37
N VAL A 113 -9.83 0.61 18.79
CA VAL A 113 -8.96 -0.44 18.23
C VAL A 113 -8.07 -0.99 19.35
N LYS A 114 -7.95 -2.32 19.44
CA LYS A 114 -7.13 -3.00 20.45
C LYS A 114 -6.08 -3.91 19.80
N PRO A 115 -4.95 -4.18 20.49
CA PRO A 115 -4.02 -5.21 20.04
C PRO A 115 -4.74 -6.56 19.86
N GLY A 116 -4.47 -7.23 18.74
CA GLY A 116 -5.14 -8.48 18.33
C GLY A 116 -6.29 -8.26 17.34
N ASP A 117 -6.78 -7.03 17.18
CA ASP A 117 -7.80 -6.73 16.18
C ASP A 117 -7.23 -6.79 14.76
N SER A 118 -8.08 -7.05 13.77
CA SER A 118 -7.74 -6.96 12.35
C SER A 118 -8.43 -5.75 11.72
N VAL A 119 -7.62 -4.87 11.13
CA VAL A 119 -8.09 -3.67 10.43
C VAL A 119 -7.93 -3.89 8.93
N ASN A 120 -9.02 -3.79 8.18
CA ASN A 120 -8.96 -3.83 6.73
C ASN A 120 -8.57 -2.45 6.18
N VAL A 121 -7.53 -2.43 5.35
CA VAL A 121 -7.03 -1.24 4.67
C VAL A 121 -7.01 -1.55 3.18
N THR A 122 -7.65 -0.68 2.39
CA THR A 122 -7.67 -0.78 0.93
C THR A 122 -6.59 0.11 0.35
N LEU A 123 -5.66 -0.49 -0.38
CA LEU A 123 -4.64 0.22 -1.17
C LEU A 123 -5.22 0.47 -2.55
N ARG A 124 -5.39 1.74 -2.93
CA ARG A 124 -5.91 2.14 -4.23
C ARG A 124 -4.77 2.54 -5.15
N PHE A 125 -4.70 1.89 -6.30
CA PHE A 125 -3.67 2.10 -7.30
C PHE A 125 -4.06 3.20 -8.29
N ALA A 126 -3.06 3.76 -8.97
CA ALA A 126 -3.23 4.82 -9.95
C ALA A 126 -4.08 4.39 -11.16
N ASP A 127 -4.12 3.11 -11.50
CA ASP A 127 -5.00 2.54 -12.52
C ASP A 127 -6.47 2.37 -12.06
N GLY A 128 -6.79 2.78 -10.83
CA GLY A 128 -8.11 2.65 -10.22
C GLY A 128 -8.42 1.26 -9.69
N SER A 129 -7.45 0.34 -9.68
CA SER A 129 -7.56 -0.95 -9.00
C SER A 129 -7.36 -0.82 -7.49
N GLU A 130 -7.88 -1.79 -6.75
CA GLU A 130 -7.90 -1.76 -5.30
C GLU A 130 -7.45 -3.11 -4.76
N LEU A 131 -6.58 -3.08 -3.74
CA LEU A 131 -6.11 -4.25 -3.02
C LEU A 131 -6.53 -4.12 -1.55
N PRO A 132 -7.52 -4.90 -1.08
CA PRO A 132 -7.82 -4.99 0.33
C PRO A 132 -6.74 -5.79 1.05
N VAL A 133 -6.19 -5.23 2.12
CA VAL A 133 -5.15 -5.84 2.95
C VAL A 133 -5.62 -5.83 4.40
N SER A 134 -5.55 -6.99 5.06
CA SER A 134 -5.88 -7.11 6.49
C SER A 134 -4.62 -6.88 7.32
N PHE A 135 -4.63 -5.85 8.16
CA PHE A 135 -3.55 -5.52 9.07
C PHE A 135 -3.86 -6.01 10.47
N LEU A 136 -2.93 -6.78 11.06
CA LEU A 136 -3.03 -7.20 12.46
C LEU A 136 -2.54 -6.09 13.39
N VAL A 137 -3.37 -5.65 14.33
CA VAL A 137 -3.01 -4.62 15.30
C VAL A 137 -2.11 -5.23 16.38
N ARG A 138 -0.97 -4.58 16.62
CA ARG A 138 0.04 -4.96 17.60
C ARG A 138 0.32 -3.78 18.54
N PRO A 139 0.73 -4.05 19.79
CA PRO A 139 1.05 -3.00 20.76
C PRO A 139 2.31 -2.21 20.37
N ALA A 140 2.47 -1.02 20.94
CA ALA A 140 3.59 -0.12 20.66
C ALA A 140 4.99 -0.73 20.89
N ASN A 141 5.12 -1.74 21.75
CA ASN A 141 6.37 -2.45 22.02
C ASN A 141 6.65 -3.60 21.05
N ALA A 142 5.76 -3.86 20.09
CA ALA A 142 6.01 -4.86 19.07
C ALA A 142 7.16 -4.39 18.17
N VAL A 143 8.22 -5.18 18.15
CA VAL A 143 9.30 -5.10 17.16
C VAL A 143 8.83 -5.80 15.89
N ASP A 144 9.38 -5.39 14.74
CA ASP A 144 9.24 -6.12 13.48
C ASP A 144 9.85 -7.51 13.67
N THR A 145 9.01 -8.48 14.05
CA THR A 145 9.38 -9.89 14.07
C THR A 145 9.02 -10.46 12.71
N ASN A 146 10.01 -10.43 11.81
CA ASN A 146 10.06 -11.23 10.59
C ASN A 146 9.95 -12.74 10.93
#